data_AF-A0A8S3E5N9-F1
#
_entry.id   AF-A0A8S3E5N9-F1
#
_cell.length_a   1.000
_cell.length_b   1.000
_cell.length_c   1.000
_cell.angle_alpha   90.00
_cell.angle_beta   90.00
_cell.angle_gamma   90.00
#
_symmetry.space_group_name_H-M   'P 1'
#
loop_
_entity.id
_entity.type
_entity.pdbx_description
1 polymer ?
#
loop_
_entity_poly.entity_id
_entity_poly.type
_entity_poly.pdbx_seq_one_letter_code
_entity_poly.pdbx_strand_id
1 'polypeptide(L)'
;KSTEETLDANVAEVDGHVVNDQSTQSQLSHQEVIEEKLRTFQKFNGNGDAEQWLMYLLDKFDSLGVNMAERIIRIPNVLSNEAFIWYARSADVMPTFIAFTNLFLQRFSTKRNEEIKITTNNNNVQMSNLNQDDVFGALRSQLLLSHIEKLPKFTGRSKQNVSKWLREVNQTMHLLKLSDMEKLFYIPSCLEADAKDWFFDNYHFVPSWSLFVQKLLDTFESSSKADITFNRLRQYQQSLHQDVRQYYFEIM
;
A
#
# COMPACT_ATOMS: atom_id res chain seq x y z
N LYS A 1 -88.46 -7.87 -24.40
CA LYS A 1 -87.39 -8.84 -24.70
C LYS A 1 -86.30 -8.58 -23.65
N SER A 2 -86.32 -9.21 -22.46
CA SER A 2 -86.82 -10.56 -22.10
C SER A 2 -86.04 -11.64 -22.87
N THR A 3 -85.48 -12.70 -22.26
CA THR A 3 -85.59 -13.31 -20.90
C THR A 3 -84.17 -13.58 -20.32
N GLU A 4 -83.86 -14.09 -19.11
CA GLU A 4 -84.18 -15.37 -18.40
C GLU A 4 -84.00 -16.62 -19.31
N GLU A 5 -83.47 -17.80 -18.93
CA GLU A 5 -82.91 -18.44 -17.70
C GLU A 5 -82.03 -19.66 -18.18
N THR A 6 -81.30 -20.52 -17.44
CA THR A 6 -81.00 -20.84 -16.00
C THR A 6 -79.47 -20.64 -15.72
N LEU A 7 -78.74 -21.05 -14.66
CA LEU A 7 -78.81 -22.02 -13.53
C LEU A 7 -78.47 -23.51 -13.80
N ASP A 8 -77.30 -23.97 -13.31
CA ASP A 8 -76.92 -25.28 -12.69
C ASP A 8 -75.39 -25.50 -12.81
N ALA A 9 -74.66 -26.33 -12.03
CA ALA A 9 -74.68 -26.82 -10.63
C ALA A 9 -73.72 -28.05 -10.56
N ASN A 10 -73.02 -28.24 -9.42
CA ASN A 10 -71.96 -29.24 -9.07
C ASN A 10 -70.52 -28.67 -9.13
N VAL A 11 -69.74 -28.64 -8.05
CA VAL A 11 -69.36 -29.67 -7.03
C VAL A 11 -68.28 -30.64 -7.56
N ALA A 12 -67.04 -30.34 -7.17
CA ALA A 12 -65.92 -31.27 -7.05
C ALA A 12 -65.04 -30.77 -5.90
N GLU A 13 -64.47 -31.68 -5.12
CA GLU A 13 -63.79 -31.41 -3.84
C GLU A 13 -62.31 -31.83 -3.92
N VAL A 14 -61.46 -31.25 -3.05
CA VAL A 14 -60.09 -31.68 -2.72
C VAL A 14 -59.11 -31.93 -3.89
N ASP A 15 -58.13 -31.02 -4.04
CA ASP A 15 -56.73 -31.47 -3.94
C ASP A 15 -55.85 -30.41 -3.25
N GLY A 16 -54.81 -30.86 -2.55
CA GLY A 16 -53.98 -30.04 -1.69
C GLY A 16 -52.85 -29.33 -2.44
N HIS A 17 -53.01 -28.04 -2.70
CA HIS A 17 -51.85 -27.19 -2.98
C HIS A 17 -51.02 -27.02 -1.70
N VAL A 18 -49.99 -27.86 -1.60
CA VAL A 18 -48.89 -27.78 -0.63
C VAL A 18 -48.43 -26.33 -0.52
N VAL A 19 -48.53 -25.77 0.69
CA VAL A 19 -47.89 -24.50 1.02
C VAL A 19 -46.39 -24.74 0.89
N ASN A 20 -45.82 -24.28 -0.22
CA ASN A 20 -44.41 -24.40 -0.50
C ASN A 20 -43.66 -23.36 0.33
N ASP A 21 -43.52 -23.64 1.63
CA ASP A 21 -42.63 -22.94 2.57
C ASP A 21 -41.17 -23.20 2.19
N GLN A 22 -40.80 -22.72 1.00
CA GLN A 22 -39.43 -22.39 0.65
C GLN A 22 -39.01 -21.22 1.54
N SER A 23 -38.60 -21.62 2.75
CA SER A 23 -37.94 -20.80 3.75
C SER A 23 -37.04 -19.80 3.05
N THR A 24 -37.42 -18.53 3.11
CA THR A 24 -36.58 -17.44 2.59
C THR A 24 -35.31 -17.42 3.43
N GLN A 25 -34.28 -18.12 2.97
CA GLN A 25 -32.91 -17.84 3.35
C GLN A 25 -32.59 -16.44 2.84
N SER A 26 -32.98 -15.44 3.62
CA SER A 26 -32.67 -14.03 3.40
C SER A 26 -31.17 -13.94 3.21
N GLN A 27 -30.74 -13.69 1.98
CA GLN A 27 -29.34 -13.49 1.67
C GLN A 27 -28.89 -12.22 2.40
N LEU A 28 -28.19 -12.41 3.51
CA LEU A 28 -27.62 -11.32 4.29
C LEU A 28 -26.85 -10.41 3.34
N SER A 29 -27.17 -9.12 3.39
CA SER A 29 -26.48 -8.13 2.58
C SER A 29 -24.99 -8.13 2.93
N HIS A 30 -24.16 -7.69 1.98
CA HIS A 30 -22.72 -7.54 2.22
C HIS A 30 -22.42 -6.72 3.49
N GLN A 31 -23.28 -5.74 3.78
CA GLN A 31 -23.25 -4.92 4.99
C GLN A 31 -23.40 -5.75 6.28
N GLU A 32 -24.42 -6.61 6.34
CA GLU A 32 -24.71 -7.48 7.50
C GLU A 32 -23.64 -8.55 7.68
N VAL A 33 -23.11 -9.11 6.60
CA VAL A 33 -21.97 -10.05 6.64
C VAL A 33 -20.73 -9.37 7.24
N ILE A 34 -20.44 -8.12 6.87
CA ILE A 34 -19.34 -7.35 7.47
C ILE A 34 -19.61 -7.12 8.97
N GLU A 35 -20.84 -6.78 9.37
CA GLU A 35 -21.19 -6.58 10.79
C GLU A 35 -21.12 -7.85 11.64
N GLU A 36 -21.52 -8.99 11.09
CA GLU A 36 -21.36 -10.30 11.75
C GLU A 36 -19.87 -10.60 11.98
N LYS A 37 -19.02 -10.41 10.96
CA LYS A 37 -17.56 -10.62 11.09
C LYS A 37 -16.92 -9.62 12.07
N LEU A 38 -17.34 -8.36 12.08
CA LEU A 38 -16.83 -7.36 13.04
C LEU A 38 -17.10 -7.74 14.50
N ARG A 39 -18.17 -8.50 14.79
CA ARG A 39 -18.45 -9.01 16.14
C ARG A 39 -17.44 -10.06 16.61
N THR A 40 -16.76 -10.76 15.69
CA THR A 40 -15.74 -11.77 16.02
C THR A 40 -14.31 -11.19 16.08
N PHE A 41 -14.12 -9.89 15.89
CA PHE A 41 -12.80 -9.26 15.94
C PHE A 41 -12.34 -9.07 17.40
N GLN A 42 -11.02 -9.15 17.62
CA GLN A 42 -10.44 -8.75 18.90
C GLN A 42 -10.64 -7.25 19.09
N LYS A 43 -11.45 -6.85 20.09
CA LYS A 43 -11.73 -5.45 20.36
C LYS A 43 -10.61 -4.79 21.18
N PHE A 44 -10.26 -3.55 20.86
CA PHE A 44 -9.33 -2.78 21.67
C PHE A 44 -10.05 -2.09 22.84
N ASN A 45 -9.58 -2.36 24.06
CA ASN A 45 -10.20 -1.90 25.30
C ASN A 45 -9.53 -0.65 25.92
N GLY A 46 -8.39 -0.21 25.38
CA GLY A 46 -7.54 0.84 25.93
C GLY A 46 -6.15 0.37 26.38
N ASN A 47 -5.93 -0.94 26.44
CA ASN A 47 -4.70 -1.58 26.94
C ASN A 47 -4.06 -2.49 25.87
N GLY A 48 -2.74 -2.65 25.93
CA GLY A 48 -1.97 -3.44 24.98
C GLY A 48 -1.32 -2.60 23.87
N ASP A 49 -0.78 -3.28 22.85
CA ASP A 49 -0.05 -2.62 21.76
C ASP A 49 -1.02 -2.06 20.71
N ALA A 50 -1.19 -0.74 20.73
CA ALA A 50 -2.12 -0.01 19.86
C ALA A 50 -1.72 -0.08 18.38
N GLU A 51 -0.42 -0.13 18.07
CA GLU A 51 0.10 -0.23 16.70
C GLU A 51 -0.11 -1.63 16.15
N GLN A 52 0.21 -2.66 16.93
CA GLN A 52 -0.05 -4.05 16.56
C GLN A 52 -1.55 -4.32 16.36
N TRP A 53 -2.41 -3.77 17.22
CA TRP A 53 -3.86 -3.91 17.06
C TRP A 53 -4.39 -3.16 15.83
N LEU A 54 -3.91 -1.95 15.56
CA LEU A 54 -4.33 -1.21 14.36
C LEU A 54 -3.89 -1.92 13.07
N MET A 55 -2.69 -2.51 13.05
CA MET A 55 -2.23 -3.33 11.92
C MET A 55 -3.09 -4.59 11.71
N TYR A 56 -3.50 -5.26 12.80
CA TYR A 56 -4.48 -6.36 12.75
C TYR A 56 -5.84 -5.89 12.20
N LEU A 57 -6.34 -4.72 12.63
CA LEU A 57 -7.60 -4.18 12.16
C LEU A 57 -7.56 -3.82 10.67
N LEU A 58 -6.45 -3.27 10.18
CA LEU A 58 -6.23 -2.95 8.76
C LEU A 58 -6.25 -4.19 7.87
N ASP A 59 -5.46 -5.22 8.22
CA ASP A 59 -5.49 -6.53 7.55
C ASP A 59 -6.91 -7.12 7.50
N LYS A 60 -7.65 -7.00 8.61
CA LYS A 60 -9.01 -7.52 8.69
C LYS A 60 -10.01 -6.73 7.83
N PHE A 61 -9.92 -5.40 7.78
CA PHE A 61 -10.74 -4.60 6.86
C PHE A 61 -10.40 -4.85 5.39
N ASP A 62 -9.12 -5.02 5.05
CA ASP A 62 -8.67 -5.40 3.70
C ASP A 62 -9.24 -6.79 3.32
N SER A 63 -9.19 -7.76 4.24
CA SER A 63 -9.72 -9.12 4.02
C SER A 63 -11.24 -9.19 3.85
N LEU A 64 -11.98 -8.17 4.33
CA LEU A 64 -13.43 -8.03 4.14
C LEU A 64 -13.81 -7.10 2.99
N GLY A 65 -12.84 -6.49 2.28
CA GLY A 65 -13.09 -5.56 1.18
C GLY A 65 -13.60 -4.18 1.61
N VAL A 66 -13.57 -3.84 2.91
CA VAL A 66 -14.15 -2.59 3.44
C VAL A 66 -13.34 -1.39 2.94
N ASN A 67 -13.96 -0.53 2.13
CA ASN A 67 -13.29 0.66 1.58
C ASN A 67 -12.96 1.69 2.66
N MET A 68 -12.01 2.60 2.36
CA MET A 68 -11.46 3.54 3.34
C MET A 68 -12.50 4.50 3.95
N ALA A 69 -13.56 4.83 3.21
CA ALA A 69 -14.62 5.73 3.68
C ALA A 69 -15.56 5.03 4.68
N GLU A 70 -15.83 3.73 4.51
CA GLU A 70 -16.65 2.96 5.45
C GLU A 70 -15.94 2.64 6.78
N ARG A 71 -14.61 2.52 6.79
CA ARG A 71 -13.88 2.05 7.98
C ARG A 71 -14.17 2.88 9.23
N ILE A 72 -14.34 4.20 9.11
CA ILE A 72 -14.69 5.08 10.26
C ILE A 72 -16.05 4.73 10.87
N ILE A 73 -17.04 4.39 10.03
CA ILE A 73 -18.38 3.99 10.45
C ILE A 73 -18.35 2.67 11.24
N ARG A 74 -17.36 1.80 10.96
CA ARG A 74 -17.18 0.51 11.64
C ARG A 74 -16.38 0.59 12.95
N ILE A 75 -15.66 1.69 13.22
CA ILE A 75 -14.80 1.83 14.43
C ILE A 75 -15.55 1.55 15.75
N PRO A 76 -16.77 2.07 16.01
CA PRO A 76 -17.51 1.78 17.24
C PRO A 76 -17.65 0.29 17.56
N ASN A 77 -17.74 -0.55 16.53
CA ASN A 77 -17.96 -1.99 16.69
C ASN A 77 -16.69 -2.74 17.16
N VAL A 78 -15.50 -2.22 16.88
CA VAL A 78 -14.20 -2.87 17.18
C VAL A 78 -13.50 -2.29 18.42
N LEU A 79 -14.10 -1.29 19.07
CA LEU A 79 -13.62 -0.74 20.34
C LEU A 79 -14.44 -1.28 21.52
N SER A 80 -13.86 -1.18 22.72
CA SER A 80 -14.53 -1.43 23.99
C SER A 80 -13.96 -0.53 25.11
N ASN A 81 -14.60 -0.56 26.28
CA ASN A 81 -14.15 0.07 27.53
C ASN A 81 -13.64 1.53 27.35
N GLU A 82 -12.41 1.86 27.80
CA GLU A 82 -11.91 3.24 27.73
C GLU A 82 -11.75 3.72 26.29
N ALA A 83 -11.30 2.85 25.37
CA ALA A 83 -11.13 3.22 23.97
C ALA A 83 -12.46 3.58 23.29
N PHE A 84 -13.53 2.85 23.59
CA PHE A 84 -14.88 3.21 23.12
C PHE A 84 -15.37 4.54 23.71
N ILE A 85 -15.20 4.73 25.03
CA ILE A 85 -15.61 5.97 25.71
C ILE A 85 -14.82 7.20 25.20
N TRP A 86 -13.53 7.02 24.95
CA TRP A 86 -12.66 8.03 24.35
C TRP A 86 -13.09 8.36 22.92
N TYR A 87 -13.38 7.35 22.09
CA TYR A 87 -13.86 7.54 20.73
C TYR A 87 -15.19 8.30 20.72
N ALA A 88 -16.16 7.91 21.54
CA ALA A 88 -17.47 8.54 21.63
C ALA A 88 -17.40 10.02 22.08
N ARG A 89 -16.36 10.40 22.84
CA ARG A 89 -16.09 11.81 23.24
C ARG A 89 -15.31 12.63 22.20
N SER A 90 -14.78 11.96 21.17
CA SER A 90 -13.90 12.59 20.17
C SER A 90 -14.41 12.41 18.73
N ALA A 91 -15.58 11.80 18.53
CA ALA A 91 -16.12 11.45 17.22
C ALA A 91 -16.28 12.68 16.30
N ASP A 92 -16.71 13.80 16.87
CA ASP A 92 -16.90 15.08 16.16
C ASP A 92 -15.59 15.64 15.56
N VAL A 93 -14.43 15.28 16.12
CA VAL A 93 -13.10 15.65 15.62
C VAL A 93 -12.41 14.52 14.84
N MET A 94 -13.13 13.41 14.57
CA MET A 94 -12.65 12.26 13.79
C MET A 94 -13.56 11.93 12.59
N PRO A 95 -13.81 12.87 11.66
CA PRO A 95 -14.72 12.66 10.52
C PRO A 95 -14.20 11.65 9.49
N THR A 96 -12.93 11.24 9.57
CA THR A 96 -12.31 10.26 8.66
C THR A 96 -11.59 9.17 9.44
N PHE A 97 -11.39 8.01 8.80
CA PHE A 97 -10.62 6.93 9.40
C PHE A 97 -9.16 7.34 9.70
N ILE A 98 -8.58 8.24 8.90
CA ILE A 98 -7.23 8.79 9.10
C ILE A 98 -7.17 9.67 10.37
N ALA A 99 -8.18 10.53 10.57
CA ALA A 99 -8.29 11.34 11.79
C ALA A 99 -8.44 10.44 13.03
N PHE A 100 -9.23 9.36 12.94
CA PHE A 100 -9.30 8.34 13.97
C PHE A 100 -7.93 7.70 14.25
N THR A 101 -7.22 7.19 13.25
CA THR A 101 -5.93 6.50 13.47
C THR A 101 -4.89 7.41 14.10
N ASN A 102 -4.87 8.70 13.71
CA ASN A 102 -3.93 9.67 14.25
C ASN A 102 -4.20 9.93 15.74
N LEU A 103 -5.44 10.25 16.12
CA LEU A 103 -5.77 10.49 17.54
C LEU A 103 -5.72 9.21 18.38
N PHE A 104 -6.00 8.04 17.79
CA PHE A 104 -5.92 6.73 18.46
C PHE A 104 -4.48 6.38 18.85
N LEU A 105 -3.53 6.47 17.91
CA LEU A 105 -2.12 6.24 18.20
C LEU A 105 -1.57 7.30 19.17
N GLN A 106 -1.95 8.58 18.99
CA GLN A 106 -1.60 9.66 19.91
C GLN A 106 -2.11 9.41 21.34
N ARG A 107 -3.27 8.76 21.53
CA ARG A 107 -3.83 8.44 22.86
C ARG A 107 -3.30 7.14 23.46
N PHE A 108 -3.00 6.12 22.66
CA PHE A 108 -2.75 4.76 23.18
C PHE A 108 -1.32 4.24 22.99
N SER A 109 -0.56 4.69 21.98
CA SER A 109 0.90 4.41 21.92
C SER A 109 1.69 5.23 22.95
N THR A 110 1.18 6.40 23.35
CA THR A 110 1.79 7.27 24.36
C THR A 110 1.70 6.70 25.78
N LYS A 111 0.57 6.08 26.15
CA LYS A 111 0.39 5.44 27.47
C LYS A 111 1.51 4.45 27.83
N ARG A 112 1.94 3.62 26.87
CA ARG A 112 3.07 2.68 27.05
C ARG A 112 4.35 3.39 27.47
N ASN A 113 4.60 4.58 26.95
CA ASN A 113 5.74 5.39 27.34
C ASN A 113 5.56 6.05 28.71
N GLU A 114 4.34 6.41 29.11
CA GLU A 114 4.07 7.01 30.43
C GLU A 114 4.17 5.98 31.56
N GLU A 115 3.61 4.77 31.39
CA GLU A 115 3.73 3.68 32.37
C GLU A 115 5.18 3.23 32.60
N ILE A 116 6.03 3.30 31.56
CA ILE A 116 7.48 3.03 31.66
C ILE A 116 8.25 4.21 32.28
N LYS A 117 7.78 5.46 32.12
CA LYS A 117 8.48 6.70 32.55
C LYS A 117 8.23 7.15 33.99
N ILE A 118 7.55 6.35 34.83
CA ILE A 118 7.55 6.58 36.29
C ILE A 118 9.00 6.49 36.84
N THR A 119 9.93 5.86 36.11
CA THR A 119 11.38 6.02 36.31
C THR A 119 11.98 6.97 35.27
N THR A 120 12.74 7.98 35.71
CA THR A 120 13.54 8.96 34.91
C THR A 120 12.86 10.29 34.52
N ASN A 121 12.70 11.13 35.54
CA ASN A 121 12.85 12.61 35.58
C ASN A 121 13.07 13.42 34.27
N ASN A 122 12.27 14.49 34.17
CA ASN A 122 12.65 15.89 33.89
C ASN A 122 13.77 16.19 32.87
N ASN A 123 13.39 16.81 31.73
CA ASN A 123 13.61 18.25 31.52
C ASN A 123 12.89 18.79 30.27
N ASN A 124 12.69 20.11 30.21
CA ASN A 124 11.93 20.80 29.15
C ASN A 124 12.65 20.85 27.79
N VAL A 125 11.88 20.67 26.70
CA VAL A 125 12.10 21.36 25.42
C VAL A 125 10.73 21.81 24.87
N GLN A 126 10.57 23.10 24.56
CA GLN A 126 9.47 23.60 23.74
C GLN A 126 9.91 23.74 22.28
N MET A 127 9.35 22.90 21.40
CA MET A 127 9.21 23.11 19.95
C MET A 127 8.25 22.00 19.47
N SER A 128 7.37 22.18 18.49
CA SER A 128 6.77 23.37 17.84
C SER A 128 5.57 22.83 17.03
N ASN A 129 4.75 23.69 16.41
CA ASN A 129 3.60 23.20 15.62
C ASN A 129 4.06 22.30 14.46
N LEU A 130 3.70 21.02 14.52
CA LEU A 130 3.85 20.04 13.44
C LEU A 130 2.44 19.55 13.06
N ASN A 131 2.14 19.52 11.75
CA ASN A 131 0.78 19.21 11.30
C ASN A 131 0.52 17.71 11.41
N GLN A 132 -0.71 17.30 11.70
CA GLN A 132 -1.01 15.87 11.90
C GLN A 132 -0.87 15.03 10.61
N ASP A 133 -0.96 15.66 9.43
CA ASP A 133 -0.63 15.03 8.15
C ASP A 133 0.86 14.68 8.03
N ASP A 134 1.75 15.52 8.60
CA ASP A 134 3.20 15.25 8.64
C ASP A 134 3.51 13.99 9.48
N VAL A 135 2.68 13.62 10.46
CA VAL A 135 2.96 12.46 11.34
C VAL A 135 2.65 11.14 10.64
N PHE A 136 1.49 11.00 10.00
CA PHE A 136 1.18 9.81 9.21
C PHE A 136 2.00 9.76 7.91
N GLY A 137 2.23 10.93 7.30
CA GLY A 137 3.14 11.10 6.18
C GLY A 137 4.59 10.70 6.51
N ALA A 138 5.10 11.11 7.67
CA ALA A 138 6.42 10.71 8.15
C ALA A 138 6.49 9.24 8.54
N LEU A 139 5.49 8.65 9.21
CA LEU A 139 5.51 7.23 9.55
C LEU A 139 5.46 6.35 8.29
N ARG A 140 4.60 6.67 7.32
CA ARG A 140 4.60 6.04 5.99
C ARG A 140 5.95 6.24 5.30
N SER A 141 6.48 7.46 5.29
CA SER A 141 7.75 7.78 4.63
C SER A 141 8.95 7.11 5.30
N GLN A 142 8.97 6.98 6.62
CA GLN A 142 10.03 6.33 7.38
C GLN A 142 10.00 4.81 7.18
N LEU A 143 8.81 4.21 7.15
CA LEU A 143 8.64 2.81 6.78
C LEU A 143 9.11 2.57 5.35
N LEU A 144 8.63 3.35 4.38
CA LEU A 144 9.04 3.30 2.98
C LEU A 144 10.56 3.51 2.82
N LEU A 145 11.12 4.55 3.45
CA LEU A 145 12.56 4.83 3.42
C LEU A 145 13.35 3.65 3.99
N SER A 146 12.92 3.05 5.11
CA SER A 146 13.59 1.86 5.67
C SER A 146 13.51 0.61 4.78
N HIS A 147 12.57 0.56 3.82
CA HIS A 147 12.51 -0.47 2.78
C HIS A 147 13.32 -0.09 1.52
N ILE A 148 13.38 1.20 1.20
CA ILE A 148 14.07 1.76 0.02
C ILE A 148 15.58 1.90 0.28
N GLU A 149 16.02 2.12 1.51
CA GLU A 149 17.42 2.05 1.91
C GLU A 149 18.03 0.66 1.67
N LYS A 150 17.21 -0.39 1.83
CA LYS A 150 17.56 -1.80 1.60
C LYS A 150 17.57 -2.19 0.11
N LEU A 151 17.17 -1.30 -0.80
CA LEU A 151 17.30 -1.54 -2.24
C LEU A 151 18.77 -1.50 -2.67
N PRO A 152 19.16 -2.27 -3.71
CA PRO A 152 20.50 -2.21 -4.26
C PRO A 152 20.83 -0.78 -4.73
N LYS A 153 22.05 -0.33 -4.47
CA LYS A 153 22.52 1.00 -4.86
C LYS A 153 23.10 1.00 -6.28
N PHE A 154 22.80 2.04 -7.06
CA PHE A 154 23.33 2.23 -8.41
C PHE A 154 24.20 3.47 -8.49
N THR A 155 25.45 3.26 -8.90
CA THR A 155 26.55 4.23 -8.89
C THR A 155 26.81 4.89 -10.25
N GLY A 156 26.09 4.47 -11.30
CA GLY A 156 26.36 4.88 -12.70
C GLY A 156 27.54 4.16 -13.35
N ARG A 157 28.36 3.43 -12.59
CA ARG A 157 29.58 2.79 -13.09
C ARG A 157 29.28 1.62 -14.02
N SER A 158 30.04 1.53 -15.11
CA SER A 158 29.92 0.55 -16.20
C SER A 158 29.86 -0.94 -15.79
N LYS A 159 30.39 -1.29 -14.61
CA LYS A 159 30.31 -2.65 -14.04
C LYS A 159 28.92 -3.02 -13.52
N GLN A 160 28.00 -2.08 -13.39
CA GLN A 160 26.62 -2.32 -12.99
C GLN A 160 25.70 -2.37 -14.21
N ASN A 161 24.86 -3.42 -14.27
CA ASN A 161 23.85 -3.56 -15.30
C ASN A 161 22.59 -2.77 -14.88
N VAL A 162 22.41 -1.58 -15.47
CA VAL A 162 21.32 -0.65 -15.16
C VAL A 162 19.94 -1.30 -15.35
N SER A 163 19.73 -2.05 -16.43
CA SER A 163 18.44 -2.68 -16.77
C SER A 163 18.05 -3.80 -15.77
N LYS A 164 19.02 -4.57 -15.26
CA LYS A 164 18.82 -5.52 -14.15
C LYS A 164 18.43 -4.80 -12.87
N TRP A 165 19.21 -3.80 -12.46
CA TRP A 165 18.96 -3.02 -11.25
C TRP A 165 17.58 -2.35 -11.28
N LEU A 166 17.25 -1.71 -12.40
CA LEU A 166 16.00 -0.97 -12.60
C LEU A 166 14.78 -1.89 -12.53
N ARG A 167 14.90 -3.15 -12.96
CA ARG A 167 13.87 -4.19 -12.82
C ARG A 167 13.65 -4.57 -11.36
N GLU A 168 14.73 -4.79 -10.61
CA GLU A 168 14.68 -5.14 -9.18
C GLU A 168 14.05 -4.00 -8.36
N VAL A 169 14.45 -2.74 -8.62
CA VAL A 169 13.85 -1.56 -8.00
C VAL A 169 12.38 -1.38 -8.40
N ASN A 170 12.02 -1.49 -9.68
CA ASN A 170 10.62 -1.39 -10.12
C ASN A 170 9.74 -2.44 -9.45
N GLN A 171 10.20 -3.69 -9.35
CA GLN A 171 9.44 -4.77 -8.73
C GLN A 171 9.13 -4.46 -7.26
N THR A 172 10.11 -3.98 -6.49
CA THR A 172 9.87 -3.59 -5.09
C THR A 172 8.99 -2.35 -4.97
N MET A 173 9.19 -1.31 -5.79
CA MET A 173 8.35 -0.12 -5.78
C MET A 173 6.89 -0.42 -6.18
N HIS A 174 6.67 -1.40 -7.06
CA HIS A 174 5.33 -1.91 -7.40
C HIS A 174 4.71 -2.72 -6.25
N LEU A 175 5.48 -3.57 -5.55
CA LEU A 175 5.00 -4.29 -4.36
C LEU A 175 4.60 -3.32 -3.23
N LEU A 176 5.33 -2.21 -3.07
CA LEU A 176 5.00 -1.12 -2.15
C LEU A 176 3.84 -0.22 -2.64
N LYS A 177 3.25 -0.50 -3.81
CA LYS A 177 2.16 0.26 -4.44
C LYS A 177 2.44 1.76 -4.59
N LEU A 178 3.69 2.13 -4.88
CA LEU A 178 4.07 3.53 -5.06
C LEU A 178 3.50 4.13 -6.36
N SER A 179 2.98 5.34 -6.26
CA SER A 179 2.68 6.20 -7.41
C SER A 179 3.97 6.67 -8.11
N ASP A 180 3.88 7.11 -9.36
CA ASP A 180 5.05 7.56 -10.12
C ASP A 180 5.74 8.79 -9.50
N MET A 181 5.00 9.67 -8.82
CA MET A 181 5.60 10.78 -8.07
C MET A 181 6.33 10.30 -6.80
N GLU A 182 5.81 9.31 -6.07
CA GLU A 182 6.54 8.70 -4.95
C GLU A 182 7.81 7.99 -5.44
N LYS A 183 7.78 7.29 -6.58
CA LYS A 183 8.98 6.67 -7.17
C LYS A 183 10.06 7.71 -7.49
N LEU A 184 9.68 8.81 -8.16
CA LEU A 184 10.61 9.91 -8.46
C LEU A 184 11.12 10.63 -7.20
N PHE A 185 10.31 10.73 -6.15
CA PHE A 185 10.72 11.31 -4.88
C PHE A 185 11.75 10.44 -4.13
N TYR A 186 11.54 9.12 -4.11
CA TYR A 186 12.40 8.21 -3.34
C TYR A 186 13.62 7.64 -4.13
N ILE A 187 13.64 7.68 -5.46
CA ILE A 187 14.74 7.10 -6.25
C ILE A 187 16.15 7.66 -5.93
N PRO A 188 16.36 8.93 -5.50
CA PRO A 188 17.70 9.44 -5.12
C PRO A 188 18.33 8.74 -3.91
N SER A 189 17.53 8.00 -3.13
CA SER A 189 17.99 7.15 -2.02
C SER A 189 18.56 5.81 -2.48
N CYS A 190 18.35 5.43 -3.76
CA CYS A 190 18.93 4.25 -4.41
C CYS A 190 20.08 4.60 -5.37
N LEU A 191 20.31 5.89 -5.63
CA LEU A 191 21.36 6.39 -6.51
C LEU A 191 22.56 6.90 -5.70
N GLU A 192 23.75 6.67 -6.25
CA GLU A 192 25.06 7.08 -5.70
C GLU A 192 25.96 7.62 -6.82
N ALA A 193 26.96 8.42 -6.46
CA ALA A 193 27.99 8.97 -7.36
C ALA A 193 27.39 9.51 -8.69
N ASP A 194 28.05 9.19 -9.81
CA ASP A 194 27.76 9.64 -11.17
C ASP A 194 26.26 9.57 -11.54
N ALA A 195 25.53 8.54 -11.09
CA ALA A 195 24.10 8.39 -11.35
C ALA A 195 23.20 9.26 -10.46
N LYS A 196 23.65 9.61 -9.25
CA LYS A 196 22.95 10.55 -8.37
C LYS A 196 23.12 11.98 -8.85
N ASP A 197 24.33 12.35 -9.24
CA ASP A 197 24.66 13.70 -9.70
C ASP A 197 23.91 13.98 -11.02
N TRP A 198 23.97 13.03 -11.98
CA TRP A 198 23.17 13.06 -13.21
C TRP A 198 21.67 13.25 -12.97
N PHE A 199 21.11 12.61 -11.94
CA PHE A 199 19.68 12.71 -11.63
C PHE A 199 19.30 14.13 -11.22
N PHE A 200 20.09 14.79 -10.37
CA PHE A 200 19.80 16.15 -9.95
C PHE A 200 19.98 17.16 -11.10
N ASP A 201 21.01 17.01 -11.92
CA ASP A 201 21.20 17.82 -13.12
C ASP A 201 20.03 17.70 -14.11
N ASN A 202 19.46 16.49 -14.24
CA ASN A 202 18.39 16.21 -15.22
C ASN A 202 16.97 16.27 -14.66
N TYR A 203 16.78 16.41 -13.34
CA TYR A 203 15.49 16.23 -12.65
C TYR A 203 14.31 16.97 -13.30
N HIS A 204 14.54 18.23 -13.70
CA HIS A 204 13.55 19.10 -14.32
C HIS A 204 13.09 18.64 -15.72
N PHE A 205 13.83 17.75 -16.38
CA PHE A 205 13.44 17.09 -17.63
C PHE A 205 12.77 15.71 -17.42
N VAL A 206 12.46 15.34 -16.18
CA VAL A 206 11.99 14.00 -15.80
C VAL A 206 10.66 14.07 -15.02
N PRO A 207 9.56 14.53 -15.65
CA PRO A 207 8.27 14.73 -14.98
C PRO A 207 7.47 13.43 -14.74
N SER A 208 7.97 12.27 -15.18
CA SER A 208 7.32 10.97 -15.00
C SER A 208 8.32 9.83 -14.88
N TRP A 209 7.88 8.74 -14.24
CA TRP A 209 8.73 7.56 -14.00
C TRP A 209 9.14 6.84 -15.29
N SER A 210 8.29 6.84 -16.32
CA SER A 210 8.62 6.30 -17.65
C SER A 210 9.74 7.08 -18.34
N LEU A 211 9.74 8.42 -18.24
CA LEU A 211 10.82 9.26 -18.76
C LEU A 211 12.12 9.13 -17.94
N PHE A 212 12.03 8.89 -16.62
CA PHE A 212 13.20 8.53 -15.81
C PHE A 212 13.83 7.23 -16.30
N VAL A 213 13.01 6.17 -16.39
CA VAL A 213 13.39 4.85 -16.88
C VAL A 213 14.09 4.97 -18.24
N GLN A 214 13.49 5.66 -19.20
CA GLN A 214 14.07 5.84 -20.53
C GLN A 214 15.43 6.56 -20.47
N LYS A 215 15.47 7.77 -19.91
CA LYS A 215 16.70 8.59 -19.91
C LYS A 215 17.86 7.94 -19.13
N LEU A 216 17.57 7.20 -18.06
CA LEU A 216 18.58 6.48 -17.30
C LEU A 216 19.18 5.34 -18.13
N LEU A 217 18.36 4.60 -18.88
CA LEU A 217 18.82 3.55 -19.79
C LEU A 217 19.64 4.14 -20.94
N ASP A 218 19.16 5.22 -21.58
CA ASP A 218 19.90 5.90 -22.66
C ASP A 218 21.29 6.37 -22.19
N THR A 219 21.40 6.89 -20.97
CA THR A 219 22.64 7.42 -20.37
C THR A 219 23.60 6.31 -19.91
N PHE A 220 23.09 5.28 -19.20
CA PHE A 220 23.95 4.33 -18.49
C PHE A 220 23.97 2.91 -19.09
N GLU A 221 23.04 2.55 -19.97
CA GLU A 221 23.13 1.29 -20.71
C GLU A 221 24.11 1.39 -21.88
N SER A 222 24.25 2.58 -22.46
CA SER A 222 25.23 2.89 -23.50
C SER A 222 26.68 2.82 -22.98
N SER A 223 26.96 3.42 -21.82
CA SER A 223 28.29 3.37 -21.19
C SER A 223 28.67 1.95 -20.75
N SER A 224 27.76 1.21 -20.08
CA SER A 224 28.02 -0.19 -19.71
C SER A 224 28.23 -1.10 -20.93
N LYS A 225 27.52 -0.90 -22.06
CA LYS A 225 27.79 -1.63 -23.31
C LYS A 225 29.16 -1.28 -23.90
N ALA A 226 29.47 0.01 -24.01
CA ALA A 226 30.76 0.48 -24.52
C ALA A 226 31.94 -0.08 -23.71
N ASP A 227 31.85 -0.08 -22.38
CA ASP A 227 32.92 -0.59 -21.51
C ASP A 227 33.02 -2.12 -21.54
N ILE A 228 31.91 -2.86 -21.72
CA ILE A 228 31.95 -4.32 -21.98
C ILE A 228 32.64 -4.61 -23.32
N THR A 229 32.30 -3.88 -24.38
CA THR A 229 32.94 -3.98 -25.70
C THR A 229 34.43 -3.61 -25.63
N PHE A 230 34.79 -2.55 -24.89
CA PHE A 230 36.19 -2.14 -24.70
C PHE A 230 37.00 -3.14 -23.85
N ASN A 231 36.42 -3.73 -22.81
CA ASN A 231 37.08 -4.79 -22.05
C ASN A 231 37.21 -6.09 -22.85
N ARG A 232 36.24 -6.42 -23.71
CA ARG A 232 36.38 -7.51 -24.71
C ARG A 232 37.54 -7.21 -25.66
N LEU A 233 37.54 -6.05 -26.33
CA LEU A 233 38.63 -5.58 -27.20
C LEU A 233 40.01 -5.71 -26.54
N ARG A 234 40.12 -5.29 -25.27
CA ARG A 234 41.38 -5.33 -24.50
C ARG A 234 41.83 -6.74 -24.11
N GLN A 235 40.90 -7.69 -23.98
CA GLN A 235 41.19 -9.09 -23.65
C GLN A 235 41.31 -9.98 -24.90
N TYR A 236 40.89 -9.48 -26.07
CA TYR A 236 40.88 -10.23 -27.32
C TYR A 236 42.29 -10.35 -27.91
N GLN A 237 42.77 -11.58 -28.10
CA GLN A 237 43.92 -11.85 -28.96
C GLN A 237 43.42 -12.36 -30.31
N GLN A 238 43.60 -11.56 -31.36
CA GLN A 238 43.21 -11.94 -32.71
C GLN A 238 43.96 -13.20 -33.15
N SER A 239 43.22 -14.25 -33.52
CA SER A 239 43.84 -15.50 -33.94
C SER A 239 44.42 -15.37 -35.36
N LEU A 240 45.47 -16.16 -35.65
CA LEU A 240 46.31 -16.03 -36.85
C LEU A 240 45.59 -16.35 -38.18
N HIS A 241 44.29 -16.67 -38.14
CA HIS A 241 43.45 -17.05 -39.28
C HIS A 241 42.14 -16.25 -39.36
N GLN A 242 41.98 -15.19 -38.56
CA GLN A 242 40.72 -14.47 -38.40
C GLN A 242 40.68 -13.15 -39.19
N ASP A 243 39.74 -13.06 -40.13
CA ASP A 243 39.52 -11.85 -40.92
C ASP A 243 38.95 -10.69 -40.06
N VAL A 244 39.24 -9.47 -40.49
CA VAL A 244 38.79 -8.22 -39.85
C VAL A 244 37.26 -8.16 -39.74
N ARG A 245 36.52 -8.79 -40.66
CA ARG A 245 35.05 -8.89 -40.59
C ARG A 245 34.58 -9.79 -39.44
N GLN A 246 35.24 -10.92 -39.20
CA GLN A 246 34.89 -11.81 -38.08
C GLN A 246 35.19 -11.14 -36.73
N TYR A 247 36.32 -10.47 -36.64
CA TYR A 247 36.68 -9.64 -35.49
C TYR A 247 35.62 -8.56 -35.18
N TYR A 248 35.08 -7.88 -36.21
CA TYR A 248 34.04 -6.88 -36.02
C TYR A 248 32.74 -7.49 -35.47
N PHE A 249 32.28 -8.63 -36.03
CA PHE A 249 31.03 -9.29 -35.63
C PHE A 249 31.06 -10.01 -34.26
N GLU A 250 32.23 -10.31 -33.69
CA GLU A 250 32.31 -10.88 -32.33
C GLU A 250 32.33 -9.80 -31.21
N ILE A 251 32.54 -8.54 -31.58
CA ILE A 251 32.89 -7.46 -30.63
C ILE A 251 31.83 -6.34 -30.59
N MET A 252 31.26 -5.96 -31.74
CA MET A 252 30.21 -4.93 -31.88
C MET A 252 28.80 -5.55 -31.87
#